data_AF-A0A7V3QJ94-F1
#
_entry.id   AF-A0A7V3QJ94-F1
#
_cell.length_a   1.000
_cell.length_b   1.000
_cell.length_c   1.000
_cell.angle_alpha   90.00
_cell.angle_beta   90.00
_cell.angle_gamma   90.00
#
_symmetry.space_group_name_H-M   'P 1'
#
loop_
_entity.id
_entity.type
_entity.pdbx_description
1 polymer ?
#
loop_
_entity_poly.entity_id
_entity_poly.type
_entity_poly.pdbx_seq_one_letter_code
_entity_poly.pdbx_strand_id
1 'polypeptide(L)' 'MSAETLRKDFPIFERTIGGKKLVYLDNAATSQKPIQVISKIE' A
#
# COMPACT_ATOMS: atom_id res chain seq x y z
N MET A 1 11.49 -4.73 12.94
CA MET A 1 10.62 -4.53 11.76
C MET A 1 11.12 -3.33 10.98
N SER A 2 11.17 -3.42 9.64
CA SER A 2 11.57 -2.32 8.78
C SER A 2 10.41 -1.85 7.90
N ALA A 3 10.44 -0.59 7.47
CA ALA A 3 9.43 -0.02 6.58
C ALA A 3 9.36 -0.79 5.25
N GLU A 4 10.49 -1.26 4.74
CA GLU A 4 10.61 -2.02 3.50
C GLU A 4 9.90 -3.37 3.61
N THR A 5 9.95 -3.99 4.79
CA THR A 5 9.27 -5.27 5.04
C THR A 5 7.76 -5.07 5.10
N LEU A 6 7.30 -4.03 5.81
CA LEU A 6 5.87 -3.70 5.92
C LEU A 6 5.27 -3.27 4.59
N ARG A 7 6.02 -2.58 3.73
CA ARG A 7 5.53 -2.11 2.43
C ARG A 7 5.08 -3.25 1.51
N LYS A 8 5.66 -4.44 1.68
CA LYS A 8 5.28 -5.66 0.92
C LYS A 8 3.86 -6.12 1.21
N ASP A 9 3.32 -5.80 2.38
CA ASP A 9 1.96 -6.17 2.75
C ASP A 9 0.91 -5.29 2.06
N PHE A 10 1.30 -4.20 1.38
CA PHE A 10 0.40 -3.25 0.73
C PHE A 10 0.58 -3.31 -0.80
N PRO A 11 -0.22 -4.12 -1.53
CA PRO A 11 -0.03 -4.37 -2.96
C PRO A 11 -0.08 -3.10 -3.83
N ILE A 12 -0.75 -2.04 -3.36
CA ILE A 12 -0.87 -0.79 -4.10
C ILE A 12 0.48 -0.11 -4.34
N PHE A 13 1.47 -0.31 -3.47
CA PHE A 13 2.77 0.33 -3.60
C PHE A 13 3.68 -0.28 -4.67
N GLU A 14 3.30 -1.44 -5.22
CA GLU A 14 3.97 -2.01 -6.38
C GLU A 14 3.56 -1.33 -7.70
N ARG A 15 2.40 -0.65 -7.69
CA ARG A 15 1.86 0.02 -8.88
C ARG A 15 2.69 1.23 -9.30
N THR A 16 2.68 1.46 -10.60
CA THR A 16 3.26 2.63 -11.25
C THR A 16 2.14 3.49 -11.80
N ILE A 17 2.14 4.79 -11.51
CA ILE A 17 1.16 5.75 -12.00
C ILE A 17 1.91 6.84 -12.78
N GLY A 18 1.50 7.08 -14.03
CA GLY A 18 2.17 8.06 -14.90
C GLY A 18 3.66 7.78 -15.10
N GLY A 19 4.06 6.50 -15.12
CA GLY A 19 5.45 6.07 -15.27
C GLY A 19 6.31 6.20 -14.00
N LYS A 20 5.74 6.61 -12.85
CA LYS A 20 6.46 6.76 -11.58
C LYS A 20 5.90 5.82 -10.50
N LYS A 21 6.76 5.39 -9.58
CA LYS A 21 6.34 4.61 -8.40
C LYS A 21 5.40 5.44 -7.52
N LEU A 22 4.37 4.79 -6.99
CA LEU A 22 3.39 5.45 -6.13
C LEU A 22 4.01 5.90 -4.80
N VAL A 23 3.87 7.19 -4.50
CA VAL A 23 4.11 7.78 -3.18
C VAL A 23 2.79 8.36 -2.69
N TYR A 24 2.25 7.79 -1.60
CA TYR A 24 0.95 8.17 -1.05
C TYR A 24 1.15 8.94 0.26
N LEU A 25 0.92 10.26 0.23
CA LEU A 25 1.12 11.17 1.37
C LEU A 25 -0.20 11.78 1.87
N ASP A 26 -1.29 11.03 1.76
CA ASP A 26 -2.63 11.49 2.17
C ASP A 26 -3.31 10.50 3.13
N ASN A 27 -2.52 9.94 4.06
CA ASN A 27 -3.01 8.96 5.03
C ASN A 27 -4.05 9.54 6.00
N ALA A 28 -4.10 10.87 6.14
CA ALA A 28 -5.06 11.56 7.00
C ALA A 28 -6.48 11.55 6.42
N ALA A 29 -6.63 11.56 5.08
CA ALA A 29 -7.92 11.41 4.43
C ALA A 29 -8.38 9.94 4.44
N THR A 30 -7.49 9.00 4.07
CA THR A 30 -7.77 7.57 4.14
C THR A 30 -6.50 6.72 4.11
N SER A 31 -6.58 5.49 4.60
CA SER A 31 -5.44 4.57 4.68
C SER A 31 -5.56 3.41 3.69
N GLN A 32 -4.43 3.05 3.08
CA GLN A 32 -4.29 1.84 2.27
C GLN A 32 -4.45 0.60 3.14
N LYS A 33 -4.98 -0.48 2.56
CA LYS A 33 -5.23 -1.73 3.29
C LYS A 33 -4.16 -2.77 2.99
N PRO A 34 -3.64 -3.48 4.00
CA PRO A 34 -2.72 -4.57 3.77
C PRO A 34 -3.45 -5.82 3.26
N ILE A 35 -2.70 -6.77 2.70
CA ILE A 35 -3.26 -7.96 2.06
C ILE A 35 -4.07 -8.82 3.03
N GLN A 36 -3.70 -8.87 4.31
CA GLN A 36 -4.46 -9.62 5.32
C GLN A 36 -5.88 -9.08 5.54
N VAL A 37 -6.10 -7.78 5.31
CA VAL A 37 -7.43 -7.16 5.43
C VAL A 37 -8.23 -7.39 4.15
N ILE A 38 -7.58 -7.24 2.99
CA ILE A 38 -8.23 -7.46 1.69
C ILE A 38 -8.72 -8.90 1.58
N SER A 39 -7.86 -9.88 1.88
CA SER A 39 -8.18 -11.31 1.80
C SER A 39 -9.25 -11.79 2.77
N LYS A 40 -9.60 -10.97 3.76
CA LYS A 40 -10.70 -11.25 4.70
C LYS A 40 -12.06 -10.77 4.21
N ILE A 41 -12.09 -9.92 3.18
CA ILE A 41 -13.31 -9.31 2.62
C ILE A 41 -13.71 -10.00 1.30
N GLU A 42 -12.76 -10.64 0.61
CA GLU A 42 -13.03 -11.59 -0.47
C GLU A 42 -13.73 -12.86 0.03
#